data_AF-X1K6I0-F1
#
_entry.id   AF-X1K6I0-F1
#
_cell.length_a   1.000
_cell.length_b   1.000
_cell.length_c   1.000
_cell.angle_alpha   90.00
_cell.angle_beta   90.00
_cell.angle_gamma   90.00
#
_symmetry.space_group_name_H-M   'P 1'
#
loop_
_entity.id
_entity.type
_entity.pdbx_description
1 polymer ?
#
loop_
_entity_poly.entity_id
_entity_poly.type
_entity_poly.pdbx_seq_one_letter_code
_entity_poly.pdbx_strand_id
1 'polypeptide(L)' 'GRSKGFGFVEMPGKDEAQSAINELNDTELKGRTLKVNEARPRSEGHRGGGRQGGRRRSY' A
#
# COMPACT_ATOMS: atom_id res chain seq x y z
N GLY A 1 -14.63 -3.83 -13.37
CA GLY A 1 -13.63 -4.07 -12.31
C GLY A 1 -12.70 -2.88 -12.25
N ARG A 2 -12.50 -2.28 -11.06
CA ARG A 2 -11.62 -1.12 -10.89
C ARG A 2 -10.34 -1.61 -10.22
N SER A 3 -9.23 -1.61 -10.94
CA SER A 3 -7.92 -1.95 -10.36
C SER A 3 -7.65 -1.04 -9.18
N LYS A 4 -7.22 -1.61 -8.04
CA LYS A 4 -7.02 -0.86 -6.79
C LYS A 4 -5.85 0.14 -6.85
N GLY A 5 -5.17 0.25 -7.99
CA GLY A 5 -4.13 1.25 -8.25
C GLY A 5 -2.78 0.95 -7.59
N PHE A 6 -2.53 -0.32 -7.23
CA PHE A 6 -1.25 -0.78 -6.69
C PHE A 6 -0.87 -2.13 -7.31
N GLY A 7 0.43 -2.41 -7.31
CA GLY A 7 1.03 -3.68 -7.73
C GLY A 7 2.31 -3.93 -6.94
N PHE A 8 2.80 -5.17 -6.99
CA PHE A 8 4.09 -5.54 -6.42
C PHE A 8 4.98 -6.02 -7.56
N VAL A 9 6.25 -5.61 -7.53
CA VAL A 9 7.27 -6.01 -8.48
C VAL A 9 8.37 -6.69 -7.69
N GLU A 10 8.75 -7.90 -8.10
CA GLU A 10 9.88 -8.63 -7.54
C GLU A 10 11.12 -8.29 -8.34
N MET A 11 12.18 -7.83 -7.65
CA MET A 11 13.48 -7.51 -8.23
C MET A 11 14.51 -8.52 -7.73
N PRO A 12 15.47 -8.94 -8.56
CA PRO A 12 16.47 -9.93 -8.15
C PRO A 12 17.46 -9.38 -7.12
N GLY A 13 17.75 -8.08 -7.15
CA GLY A 13 18.64 -7.40 -6.19
C GLY A 13 17.98 -6.29 -5.38
N LYS A 14 18.43 -6.11 -4.13
CA LYS A 14 18.06 -4.94 -3.32
C LYS A 14 18.57 -3.62 -3.91
N ASP A 15 19.76 -3.65 -4.51
CA ASP A 15 20.36 -2.47 -5.14
C ASP A 15 19.53 -2.00 -6.34
N GLU A 16 19.06 -2.94 -7.18
CA GLU A 16 18.17 -2.63 -8.31
C GLU A 16 16.82 -2.09 -7.82
N ALA A 17 16.27 -2.66 -6.75
CA ALA A 17 15.04 -2.17 -6.15
C ALA A 17 15.19 -0.73 -5.61
N GLN A 18 16.31 -0.40 -4.98
CA GLN A 18 16.59 0.96 -4.49
C GLN A 18 16.76 1.96 -5.63
N SER A 19 17.50 1.60 -6.69
CA SER A 19 17.63 2.46 -7.87
C SER A 19 16.27 2.70 -8.53
N ALA A 20 15.46 1.66 -8.70
CA ALA A 20 14.11 1.79 -9.24
C ALA A 20 13.20 2.65 -8.36
N ILE A 21 13.29 2.53 -7.03
CA ILE A 21 12.56 3.41 -6.11
C ILE A 21 13.00 4.86 -6.31
N ASN A 22 14.30 5.14 -6.33
CA ASN A 22 14.80 6.51 -6.44
C ASN A 22 14.44 7.18 -7.78
N GLU A 23 14.46 6.41 -8.87
CA GLU A 23 14.18 6.93 -10.21
C GLU A 23 12.68 6.99 -10.55
N LEU A 24 11.88 6.05 -10.04
CA LEU A 24 10.46 5.93 -10.40
C LEU A 24 9.51 6.49 -9.33
N ASN A 25 9.97 6.70 -8.09
CA ASN A 25 9.16 7.33 -7.07
C ASN A 25 8.84 8.78 -7.44
N ASP A 26 7.56 9.14 -7.33
CA ASP A 26 7.01 10.45 -7.69
C ASP A 26 7.12 10.83 -9.17
N THR A 27 7.35 9.84 -10.05
CA THR A 27 7.28 10.05 -11.50
C THR A 27 5.85 10.09 -12.02
N GLU A 28 5.59 10.90 -13.04
CA GLU A 28 4.30 10.91 -13.72
C GLU A 28 4.26 9.87 -14.84
N LEU A 29 3.40 8.86 -14.68
CA LEU A 29 3.15 7.86 -15.71
C LEU A 29 1.72 7.99 -16.23
N LYS A 30 1.59 8.38 -17.50
CA LYS A 30 0.29 8.52 -18.21
C LYS A 30 -0.69 9.44 -17.46
N GLY A 31 -0.19 10.56 -16.92
CA GLY A 31 -1.00 11.54 -16.17
C GLY A 31 -1.33 11.12 -14.73
N ARG A 32 -0.61 10.14 -14.18
CA ARG A 32 -0.77 9.69 -12.80
C ARG A 32 0.59 9.57 -12.11
N THR A 33 0.75 10.26 -10.99
CA THR A 33 1.95 10.14 -10.15
C THR A 33 2.04 8.73 -9.59
N LEU A 34 3.16 8.06 -9.86
CA LEU A 34 3.50 6.75 -9.30
C LEU A 34 4.21 6.95 -7.96
N LYS A 35 3.84 6.13 -6.98
CA LYS A 35 4.62 5.94 -5.77
C LYS A 35 5.24 4.56 -5.79
N VAL A 36 6.56 4.52 -5.68
CA VAL A 36 7.34 3.30 -5.63
C VAL A 36 8.08 3.32 -4.31
N ASN A 37 7.87 2.29 -3.50
CA ASN A 37 8.45 2.18 -2.18
C ASN A 37 8.75 0.71 -1.86
N GLU A 38 9.66 0.49 -0.91
CA GLU A 38 9.98 -0.86 -0.47
C GLU A 38 8.71 -1.57 0.02
N ALA A 39 8.48 -2.78 -0.50
CA ALA A 39 7.31 -3.57 -0.19
C ALA A 39 7.41 -4.08 1.25
N ARG A 40 6.76 -3.38 2.18
CA ARG A 40 6.68 -3.85 3.57
C ARG A 40 5.66 -4.99 3.66
N PRO A 41 6.00 -6.13 4.30
CA PRO A 41 5.02 -7.17 4.56
C PRO A 41 3.86 -6.53 5.30
N ARG A 42 2.66 -6.81 4.82
CA ARG A 42 1.46 -6.23 5.38
C ARG A 42 1.30 -6.82 6.78
N SER A 43 1.61 -6.02 7.81
CA SER A 43 1.41 -6.46 9.18
C SER A 43 -0.04 -6.88 9.35
N GLU A 44 -0.23 -8.15 9.71
CA GLU A 44 -1.48 -8.78 10.09
C GLU A 44 -2.03 -8.06 11.33
N GLY A 45 -2.65 -6.87 11.17
CA GLY A 45 -3.01 -6.12 12.37
C GLY A 45 -3.92 -4.90 12.24
N HIS A 46 -4.15 -4.32 11.06
CA HIS A 46 -4.87 -3.03 11.01
C HIS A 46 -5.89 -2.92 9.88
N ARG A 47 -6.62 -4.00 9.56
CA ARG A 47 -7.88 -3.89 8.80
C ARG A 47 -9.00 -4.68 9.49
N GLY A 48 -9.96 -3.94 10.03
CA GLY A 48 -11.24 -4.44 10.56
C GLY A 48 -11.32 -4.20 12.06
N GLY A 49 -12.02 -3.20 12.59
CA GLY A 49 -13.39 -2.87 12.24
C GLY A 49 -14.30 -3.34 13.38
N GLY A 50 -14.44 -2.49 14.40
CA GLY A 50 -15.30 -2.73 15.54
C GLY A 50 -16.05 -1.45 15.92
N ARG A 51 -16.83 -0.89 14.98
CA ARG A 51 -17.96 -0.03 15.31
C ARG A 51 -18.96 -0.87 16.11
N GLN A 52 -18.85 -0.85 17.43
CA GLN A 52 -19.86 -1.37 18.35
C GLN A 52 -20.18 -0.20 19.29
N GLY A 53 -21.04 0.74 18.94
CA GLY A 53 -22.31 0.50 18.27
C GLY A 53 -23.25 -0.23 19.24
N GLY A 54 -23.65 0.47 20.31
CA GLY A 54 -24.87 0.21 21.09
C GLY A 54 -24.88 -1.07 21.94
N ARG A 55 -24.64 -0.89 23.24
CA ARG A 55 -25.03 -1.73 24.41
C ARG A 55 -24.31 -1.05 25.57
N ARG A 56 -24.93 -0.23 26.40
CA ARG A 56 -25.74 -0.68 27.54
C ARG A 56 -26.85 0.35 27.85
N ARG A 57 -28.08 -0.03 27.52
CA ARG A 57 -29.31 0.55 28.05
C ARG A 57 -29.82 -0.40 29.14
N SER A 58 -30.23 0.16 30.28
CA SER A 58 -31.01 -0.45 31.37
C SER A 58 -30.29 -1.50 32.24
N TYR A 59 -30.10 -1.24 33.52
CA TYR A 59 -31.15 -1.19 34.55
C TYR A 59 -30.81 -0.10 35.57
#